data_AF-A0A117NKG9-F1
#
_entry.id   AF-A0A117NKG9-F1
#
_cell.length_a   1.000
_cell.length_b   1.000
_cell.length_c   1.000
_cell.angle_alpha   90.00
_cell.angle_beta   90.00
_cell.angle_gamma   90.00
#
_symmetry.space_group_name_H-M   'P 1'
#
loop_
_entity.id
_entity.type
_entity.pdbx_description
1 polymer ?
#
loop_
_entity_poly.entity_id
_entity_poly.type
_entity_poly.pdbx_seq_one_letter_code
_entity_poly.pdbx_strand_id
1 'polypeptide(L)'
;MSYNNPIIPGFNPDPSIIRVDKDFFLVTSTFEYFPGVPIYHSQDLVQWKLIGHALTRPSQLQIHTPEPGGGVWATTIRYHKGVYYIIAASFQRYRPQQDDRVWPQGFYVKTTDIWNEKTWSDPIYFDQVGFDQDLFWDDDGTVYLSSTYRKIQPTIGAKLKDFAIHICTVDLTTGNSTSVPKMIRESSSGVAEGSHIFKRGRYWYLFTAEGGTESGHSEWVNRSEVSPLGPWELGPNNPLWRNGVEDEVQNTGHADLVEDTKGQWWAVVLGVRPSRKGNTWEDSVLGRETFLVPLEWKDDWPVINGGQKISLNSHGPGLYEFDTPVSWRDDFSDPKMQVGWYRKNTPFVNDYSLTERPNYLRLHGGPYNLSVPASPTMFLRKQTHLICRWETRLSFQPTVGETEAGTVSAAYTALSCLLDALFGCS
;
A
#
# COMPACT_ATOMS: atom_id res chain seq x y z
N MET A 1 21.33 9.35 15.73
CA MET A 1 20.25 9.26 16.75
C MET A 1 19.42 8.03 16.39
N SER A 2 18.74 7.40 17.35
CA SER A 2 17.85 6.27 17.09
C SER A 2 16.41 6.74 16.82
N TYR A 3 15.64 5.91 16.12
CA TYR A 3 14.20 6.06 15.92
C TYR A 3 13.54 4.68 15.84
N ASN A 4 12.22 4.64 16.02
CA ASN A 4 11.45 3.41 16.05
C ASN A 4 10.80 3.13 14.70
N ASN A 5 11.01 1.91 14.22
CA ASN A 5 10.32 1.30 13.10
C ASN A 5 9.32 0.25 13.62
N PRO A 6 8.21 0.01 12.90
CA PRO A 6 7.73 0.72 11.71
C PRO A 6 7.24 2.14 12.02
N ILE A 7 7.46 3.08 11.11
CA ILE A 7 6.94 4.46 11.20
C ILE A 7 5.41 4.52 11.03
N ILE A 8 4.81 3.52 10.37
CA ILE A 8 3.36 3.34 10.29
C ILE A 8 3.02 1.86 10.56
N PRO A 9 2.67 1.50 11.82
CA PRO A 9 2.45 0.11 12.22
C PRO A 9 1.10 -0.45 11.78
N GLY A 10 1.00 -1.79 11.78
CA GLY A 10 -0.17 -2.53 11.29
C GLY A 10 -0.28 -2.50 9.76
N PHE A 11 -1.37 -3.04 9.24
CA PHE A 11 -1.67 -3.16 7.80
C PHE A 11 -1.54 -1.83 7.02
N ASN A 12 -0.33 -1.55 6.56
CA ASN A 12 0.12 -0.37 5.81
C ASN A 12 1.20 -0.80 4.82
N PRO A 13 0.83 -1.57 3.79
CA PRO A 13 1.77 -2.14 2.83
C PRO A 13 2.06 -1.18 1.68
N ASP A 14 3.06 -1.54 0.88
CA ASP A 14 3.34 -0.92 -0.43
C ASP A 14 3.39 0.62 -0.34
N PRO A 15 4.25 1.19 0.54
CA PRO A 15 4.26 2.61 0.82
C PRO A 15 4.80 3.43 -0.35
N SER A 16 4.09 4.49 -0.72
CA SER A 16 4.59 5.50 -1.65
C SER A 16 4.58 6.87 -0.99
N ILE A 17 5.65 7.63 -1.18
CA ILE A 17 5.92 8.88 -0.45
C ILE A 17 6.27 10.02 -1.39
N ILE A 18 5.83 11.22 -1.04
CA ILE A 18 6.29 12.48 -1.65
C ILE A 18 6.60 13.52 -0.58
N ARG A 19 7.39 14.52 -0.95
CA ARG A 19 7.53 15.77 -0.21
C ARG A 19 7.00 16.92 -1.05
N VAL A 20 6.19 17.79 -0.44
CA VAL A 20 5.80 19.09 -0.98
C VAL A 20 6.22 20.14 0.04
N ASP A 21 7.21 20.95 -0.32
CA ASP A 21 7.87 21.90 0.58
C ASP A 21 8.41 21.22 1.84
N LYS A 22 7.75 21.42 2.99
CA LYS A 22 8.14 20.84 4.29
C LYS A 22 7.30 19.63 4.70
N ASP A 23 6.23 19.34 3.95
CA ASP A 23 5.24 18.34 4.29
C ASP A 23 5.49 17.06 3.50
N PHE A 24 5.49 15.93 4.20
CA PHE A 24 5.57 14.60 3.64
C PHE A 24 4.19 13.98 3.61
N PHE A 25 3.85 13.34 2.49
CA PHE A 25 2.62 12.59 2.33
C PHE A 25 2.94 11.16 1.93
N LEU A 26 2.27 10.20 2.53
CA LEU A 26 2.47 8.78 2.27
C LEU A 26 1.12 8.08 2.08
N VAL A 27 1.05 7.21 1.07
CA VAL A 27 -0.12 6.36 0.80
C VAL A 27 0.26 4.89 0.86
N THR A 28 -0.71 4.04 1.19
CA THR A 28 -0.53 2.58 1.26
C THR A 28 -1.69 1.87 0.59
N SER A 29 -1.49 0.63 0.15
CA SER A 29 -2.55 -0.23 -0.37
C SER A 29 -3.63 -0.54 0.69
N THR A 30 -4.86 -0.81 0.25
CA THR A 30 -6.01 -1.10 1.13
C THR A 30 -6.73 -2.38 0.82
N PHE A 31 -6.41 -3.05 -0.28
CA PHE A 31 -7.04 -4.30 -0.68
C PHE A 31 -8.56 -4.13 -0.71
N GLU A 32 -9.29 -5.08 -0.12
CA GLU A 32 -10.74 -5.11 -0.04
C GLU A 32 -11.36 -4.06 0.91
N TYR A 33 -10.56 -3.25 1.60
CA TYR A 33 -11.07 -2.31 2.60
C TYR A 33 -11.40 -0.93 2.00
N PHE A 34 -12.52 -0.38 2.47
CA PHE A 34 -13.07 0.92 2.07
C PHE A 34 -13.29 1.82 3.30
N PRO A 35 -13.05 3.14 3.27
CA PRO A 35 -12.50 3.91 2.15
C PRO A 35 -11.06 3.49 1.79
N GLY A 36 -10.75 3.57 0.50
CA GLY A 36 -9.48 3.10 -0.05
C GLY A 36 -8.39 4.17 -0.03
N VAL A 37 -7.13 3.72 -0.03
CA VAL A 37 -5.92 4.56 -0.09
C VAL A 37 -5.85 5.60 1.03
N PRO A 38 -5.48 5.21 2.26
CA PRO A 38 -5.22 6.16 3.34
C PRO A 38 -4.08 7.10 2.97
N ILE A 39 -4.20 8.35 3.41
CA ILE A 39 -3.19 9.38 3.22
C ILE A 39 -2.66 9.76 4.60
N TYR A 40 -1.38 9.55 4.80
CA TYR A 40 -0.65 9.92 6.01
C TYR A 40 0.14 11.21 5.76
N HIS A 41 0.23 12.05 6.78
CA HIS A 41 1.02 13.29 6.76
C HIS A 41 2.08 13.29 7.86
N SER A 42 3.24 13.82 7.56
CA SER A 42 4.33 14.09 8.51
C SER A 42 5.09 15.37 8.12
N GLN A 43 5.80 15.98 9.08
CA GLN A 43 6.79 17.04 8.82
C GLN A 43 8.22 16.62 9.19
N ASP A 44 8.40 15.43 9.77
CA ASP A 44 9.67 14.97 10.33
C ASP A 44 10.00 13.51 10.00
N LEU A 45 9.18 12.84 9.19
CA LEU A 45 9.27 11.42 8.81
C LEU A 45 9.09 10.42 9.97
N VAL A 46 8.90 10.90 11.19
CA VAL A 46 8.75 10.07 12.40
C VAL A 46 7.29 10.05 12.86
N GLN A 47 6.69 11.23 13.04
CA GLN A 47 5.29 11.35 13.46
C GLN A 47 4.39 11.38 12.23
N TRP A 48 3.57 10.34 12.09
CA TRP A 48 2.61 10.21 11.00
C TRP A 48 1.17 10.28 11.50
N LYS A 49 0.36 11.11 10.85
CA LYS A 49 -1.07 11.23 11.12
C LYS A 49 -1.86 10.82 9.88
N LEU A 50 -2.83 9.92 10.05
CA LEU A 50 -3.83 9.65 9.02
C LEU A 50 -4.72 10.90 8.86
N ILE A 51 -4.71 11.52 7.68
CA ILE A 51 -5.46 12.76 7.40
C ILE A 51 -6.73 12.52 6.59
N GLY A 52 -6.86 11.38 5.92
CA GLY A 52 -8.03 11.04 5.11
C GLY A 52 -7.76 9.91 4.14
N HIS A 53 -8.63 9.77 3.14
CA HIS A 53 -8.55 8.73 2.11
C HIS A 53 -8.78 9.33 0.72
N ALA A 54 -8.18 8.74 -0.31
CA ALA A 54 -8.38 9.20 -1.70
C ALA A 54 -9.66 8.64 -2.34
N LEU A 55 -10.02 7.40 -1.99
CA LEU A 55 -11.12 6.66 -2.59
C LEU A 55 -12.26 6.51 -1.57
N THR A 56 -13.13 7.52 -1.52
CA THR A 56 -14.20 7.66 -0.51
C THR A 56 -15.61 7.56 -1.08
N ARG A 57 -15.74 7.42 -2.41
CA ARG A 57 -17.04 7.37 -3.09
C ARG A 57 -17.19 6.14 -4.00
N PRO A 58 -18.42 5.62 -4.17
CA PRO A 58 -18.71 4.57 -5.13
C PRO A 58 -18.37 4.94 -6.59
N SER A 59 -18.31 6.22 -6.95
CA SER A 59 -17.86 6.66 -8.28
C SER A 59 -16.35 6.46 -8.50
N GLN A 60 -15.58 6.33 -7.41
CA GLN A 60 -14.13 6.16 -7.45
C GLN A 60 -13.69 4.69 -7.33
N LEU A 61 -14.37 3.91 -6.49
CA LEU A 61 -13.97 2.55 -6.18
C LEU A 61 -15.17 1.67 -5.86
N GLN A 62 -15.33 0.58 -6.64
CA GLN A 62 -16.36 -0.42 -6.45
C GLN A 62 -15.73 -1.80 -6.23
N ILE A 63 -15.56 -2.15 -4.95
CA ILE A 63 -15.14 -3.47 -4.50
C ILE A 63 -16.39 -4.21 -4.04
N HIS A 64 -16.89 -5.17 -4.81
CA HIS A 64 -18.14 -5.87 -4.48
C HIS A 64 -17.88 -7.26 -3.91
N THR A 65 -17.28 -8.11 -4.73
CA THR A 65 -16.98 -9.50 -4.41
C THR A 65 -15.56 -9.84 -4.86
N PRO A 66 -14.53 -9.12 -4.35
CA PRO A 66 -13.16 -9.46 -4.68
C PRO A 66 -12.87 -10.88 -4.17
N GLU A 67 -12.01 -11.60 -4.88
CA GLU A 67 -11.32 -12.73 -4.26
C GLU A 67 -10.54 -12.22 -3.03
N PRO A 68 -10.33 -13.05 -1.99
CA PRO A 68 -9.48 -12.67 -0.86
C PRO A 68 -8.16 -12.10 -1.37
N GLY A 69 -7.88 -10.85 -1.00
CA GLY A 69 -6.63 -10.17 -1.39
C GLY A 69 -6.69 -9.45 -2.71
N GLY A 70 -7.87 -9.37 -3.30
CA GLY A 70 -8.19 -8.37 -4.29
C GLY A 70 -8.42 -7.00 -3.65
N GLY A 71 -9.16 -6.17 -4.37
CA GLY A 71 -9.30 -4.74 -4.12
C GLY A 71 -8.04 -3.97 -4.48
N VAL A 72 -7.80 -2.86 -3.80
CA VAL A 72 -6.76 -1.88 -4.15
C VAL A 72 -5.36 -2.38 -3.77
N TRP A 73 -4.55 -2.73 -4.77
CA TRP A 73 -3.15 -3.13 -4.60
C TRP A 73 -2.24 -1.91 -4.43
N ALA A 74 -0.93 -2.06 -4.61
CA ALA A 74 0.02 -0.96 -4.41
C ALA A 74 -0.45 0.31 -5.10
N THR A 75 -0.33 1.41 -4.35
CA THR A 75 -0.75 2.73 -4.81
C THR A 75 0.41 3.67 -4.76
N THR A 76 0.53 4.51 -5.77
CA THR A 76 1.61 5.48 -5.86
C THR A 76 1.08 6.89 -5.75
N ILE A 77 1.77 7.76 -5.00
CA ILE A 77 1.44 9.18 -4.92
C ILE A 77 2.53 9.99 -5.63
N ARG A 78 2.11 10.94 -6.47
CA ARG A 78 3.01 11.87 -7.17
C ARG A 78 2.48 13.28 -7.10
N TYR A 79 3.37 14.26 -7.06
CA TYR A 79 3.02 15.67 -7.11
C TYR A 79 3.67 16.32 -8.34
N HIS A 80 2.85 16.94 -9.18
CA HIS A 80 3.34 17.61 -10.38
C HIS A 80 2.57 18.92 -10.59
N LYS A 81 3.30 20.04 -10.61
CA LYS A 81 2.79 21.40 -10.92
C LYS A 81 1.49 21.75 -10.16
N GLY A 82 1.47 21.58 -8.84
CA GLY A 82 0.32 21.96 -8.01
C GLY A 82 -0.77 20.90 -7.87
N VAL A 83 -0.59 19.72 -8.47
CA VAL A 83 -1.59 18.65 -8.48
C VAL A 83 -1.01 17.38 -7.88
N TYR A 84 -1.75 16.79 -6.95
CA TYR A 84 -1.51 15.47 -6.39
C TYR A 84 -2.21 14.42 -7.24
N TYR A 85 -1.47 13.39 -7.62
CA TYR A 85 -1.96 12.21 -8.34
C TYR A 85 -1.81 11.01 -7.43
N ILE A 86 -2.87 10.24 -7.28
CA ILE A 86 -2.82 8.91 -6.68
C ILE A 86 -3.16 7.92 -7.78
N ILE A 87 -2.25 6.99 -8.01
CA ILE A 87 -2.36 5.93 -8.99
C ILE A 87 -2.62 4.62 -8.27
N ALA A 88 -3.55 3.82 -8.78
CA ALA A 88 -3.95 2.57 -8.17
C ALA A 88 -4.48 1.57 -9.21
N ALA A 89 -4.52 0.30 -8.83
CA ALA A 89 -5.27 -0.73 -9.53
C ALA A 89 -6.10 -1.54 -8.52
N SER A 90 -7.28 -2.00 -8.94
CA SER A 90 -8.17 -2.80 -8.09
C SER A 90 -8.38 -4.20 -8.68
N PHE A 91 -7.72 -5.21 -8.12
CA PHE A 91 -7.89 -6.61 -8.52
C PHE A 91 -9.21 -7.17 -8.02
N GLN A 92 -10.08 -7.67 -8.90
CA GLN A 92 -11.27 -8.41 -8.45
C GLN A 92 -11.05 -9.91 -8.38
N ARG A 93 -10.20 -10.46 -9.27
CA ARG A 93 -9.89 -11.88 -9.34
C ARG A 93 -8.38 -12.05 -9.38
N TYR A 94 -7.80 -12.51 -8.28
CA TYR A 94 -6.38 -12.78 -8.16
C TYR A 94 -6.12 -14.28 -8.28
N ARG A 95 -5.96 -14.73 -9.53
CA ARG A 95 -5.21 -15.94 -9.87
C ARG A 95 -4.46 -15.66 -11.16
N PRO A 96 -3.17 -16.03 -11.28
CA PRO A 96 -2.43 -15.90 -12.53
C PRO A 96 -3.02 -16.86 -13.57
N GLN A 97 -4.09 -16.44 -14.23
CA GLN A 97 -4.69 -17.15 -15.36
C GLN A 97 -3.94 -16.76 -16.62
N GLN A 98 -3.84 -17.68 -17.59
CA GLN A 98 -3.33 -17.39 -18.94
C GLN A 98 -4.22 -16.38 -19.71
N ASP A 99 -5.21 -15.80 -19.04
CA ASP A 99 -6.22 -14.93 -19.62
C ASP A 99 -5.97 -13.49 -19.19
N ASP A 100 -5.53 -12.66 -20.14
CA ASP A 100 -5.23 -11.25 -19.93
C ASP A 100 -6.45 -10.43 -19.46
N ARG A 101 -7.67 -10.94 -19.67
CA ARG A 101 -8.93 -10.25 -19.28
C ARG A 101 -9.17 -10.21 -17.77
N VAL A 102 -8.32 -10.86 -16.96
CA VAL A 102 -8.43 -10.81 -15.49
C VAL A 102 -7.57 -9.71 -14.86
N TRP A 103 -6.71 -9.07 -15.65
CA TRP A 103 -5.83 -8.00 -15.17
C TRP A 103 -6.61 -6.69 -15.03
N PRO A 104 -6.39 -5.93 -13.94
CA PRO A 104 -7.07 -4.67 -13.76
C PRO A 104 -6.51 -3.63 -14.74
N GLN A 105 -7.38 -2.71 -15.13
CA GLN A 105 -6.95 -1.42 -15.63
C GLN A 105 -6.53 -0.58 -14.42
N GLY A 106 -5.29 -0.09 -14.44
CA GLY A 106 -4.88 0.93 -13.51
C GLY A 106 -5.68 2.21 -13.74
N PHE A 107 -5.73 3.07 -12.75
CA PHE A 107 -6.35 4.39 -12.86
C PHE A 107 -5.63 5.37 -11.97
N TYR A 108 -5.89 6.65 -12.20
CA TYR A 108 -5.50 7.68 -11.26
C TYR A 108 -6.68 8.54 -10.85
N VAL A 109 -6.62 9.06 -9.62
CA VAL A 109 -7.44 10.17 -9.13
C VAL A 109 -6.52 11.34 -8.82
N LYS A 110 -7.03 12.57 -8.92
CA LYS A 110 -6.23 13.77 -8.65
C LYS A 110 -6.96 14.81 -7.81
N THR A 111 -6.17 15.64 -7.12
CA THR A 111 -6.66 16.81 -6.40
C THR A 111 -5.61 17.91 -6.36
N THR A 112 -6.03 19.16 -6.13
CA THR A 112 -5.16 20.28 -5.75
C THR A 112 -5.14 20.53 -4.24
N ASP A 113 -5.98 19.82 -3.47
CA ASP A 113 -6.09 19.96 -2.01
C ASP A 113 -6.10 18.58 -1.33
N ILE A 114 -4.90 18.08 -1.03
CA ILE A 114 -4.70 16.76 -0.40
C ILE A 114 -5.31 16.66 1.01
N TRP A 115 -5.58 17.80 1.67
CA TRP A 115 -6.16 17.84 3.01
C TRP A 115 -7.66 17.59 3.05
N ASN A 116 -8.31 17.59 1.88
CA ASN A 116 -9.75 17.46 1.76
C ASN A 116 -10.12 16.27 0.88
N GLU A 117 -10.46 15.14 1.52
CA GLU A 117 -10.85 13.88 0.85
C GLU A 117 -12.00 14.01 -0.17
N LYS A 118 -12.79 15.10 -0.11
CA LYS A 118 -13.92 15.33 -1.04
C LYS A 118 -13.49 15.90 -2.38
N THR A 119 -12.26 16.36 -2.50
CA THR A 119 -11.76 17.06 -3.70
C THR A 119 -11.11 16.13 -4.72
N TRP A 120 -10.86 14.87 -4.35
CA TRP A 120 -10.36 13.86 -5.28
C TRP A 120 -11.35 13.64 -6.42
N SER A 121 -10.83 13.68 -7.64
CA SER A 121 -11.60 13.44 -8.86
C SER A 121 -12.19 12.04 -8.91
N ASP A 122 -13.11 11.83 -9.86
CA ASP A 122 -13.40 10.50 -10.35
C ASP A 122 -12.20 9.95 -11.15
N PRO A 123 -12.07 8.61 -11.28
CA PRO A 123 -10.89 7.98 -11.84
C PRO A 123 -10.79 8.16 -13.36
N ILE A 124 -9.57 8.36 -13.83
CA ILE A 124 -9.21 8.22 -15.25
C ILE A 124 -8.41 6.92 -15.38
N TYR A 125 -8.94 5.98 -16.17
CA TYR A 125 -8.38 4.65 -16.34
C TYR A 125 -7.33 4.63 -17.45
N PHE A 126 -6.28 3.86 -17.22
CA PHE A 126 -5.27 3.56 -18.23
C PHE A 126 -5.71 2.40 -19.11
N ASP A 127 -5.41 2.47 -20.40
CA ASP A 127 -5.59 1.34 -21.33
C ASP A 127 -4.57 0.22 -21.09
N GLN A 128 -3.38 0.57 -20.61
CA GLN A 128 -2.36 -0.37 -20.15
C GLN A 128 -2.83 -1.09 -18.89
N VAL A 129 -3.16 -2.36 -19.05
CA VAL A 129 -3.48 -3.28 -17.95
C VAL A 129 -2.24 -3.63 -17.14
N GLY A 130 -2.45 -3.99 -15.86
CA GLY A 130 -1.35 -4.30 -14.95
C GLY A 130 -1.65 -3.81 -13.54
N PHE A 131 -0.62 -3.82 -12.71
CA PHE A 131 -0.66 -3.26 -11.36
C PHE A 131 0.66 -2.56 -11.03
N ASP A 132 0.78 -2.01 -9.82
CA ASP A 132 1.91 -1.18 -9.40
C ASP A 132 2.23 -0.07 -10.40
N GLN A 133 1.18 0.62 -10.88
CA GLN A 133 1.36 1.71 -11.82
C GLN A 133 1.99 2.93 -11.16
N ASP A 134 2.95 3.53 -11.85
CA ASP A 134 3.60 4.78 -11.44
C ASP A 134 3.72 5.74 -12.63
N LEU A 135 3.64 7.04 -12.34
CA LEU A 135 3.81 8.13 -13.29
C LEU A 135 5.16 8.82 -13.07
N PHE A 136 5.93 8.93 -14.14
CA PHE A 136 7.17 9.70 -14.20
C PHE A 136 7.05 10.83 -15.23
N TRP A 137 7.27 12.06 -14.80
CA TRP A 137 7.37 13.22 -15.69
C TRP A 137 8.85 13.50 -15.96
N ASP A 138 9.27 13.40 -17.21
CA ASP A 138 10.65 13.76 -17.60
C ASP A 138 10.76 15.27 -17.87
N ASP A 139 12.00 15.74 -18.01
CA ASP A 139 12.33 17.17 -18.18
C ASP A 139 11.78 17.76 -19.49
N ASP A 140 11.54 16.91 -20.50
CA ASP A 140 10.97 17.32 -21.78
C ASP A 140 9.43 17.45 -21.74
N GLY A 141 8.81 17.13 -20.60
CA GLY A 141 7.38 17.16 -20.38
C GLY A 141 6.65 15.88 -20.78
N THR A 142 7.35 14.88 -21.31
CA THR A 142 6.79 13.55 -21.58
C THR A 142 6.39 12.89 -20.26
N VAL A 143 5.20 12.28 -20.25
CA VAL A 143 4.70 11.50 -19.11
C VAL A 143 4.83 10.03 -19.44
N TYR A 144 5.55 9.30 -18.60
CA TYR A 144 5.71 7.86 -18.67
C TYR A 144 4.82 7.18 -17.62
N LEU A 145 4.20 6.08 -18.03
CA LEU A 145 3.49 5.15 -17.17
C LEU A 145 4.30 3.85 -17.12
N SER A 146 4.81 3.51 -15.95
CA SER A 146 5.34 2.17 -15.68
C SER A 146 4.29 1.30 -15.02
N SER A 147 4.32 0.00 -15.27
CA SER A 147 3.36 -0.96 -14.73
C SER A 147 3.96 -2.36 -14.67
N THR A 148 3.57 -3.13 -13.66
CA THR A 148 3.81 -4.58 -13.59
C THR A 148 2.78 -5.33 -14.45
N TYR A 149 3.26 -6.17 -15.37
CA TYR A 149 2.44 -7.04 -16.20
C TYR A 149 3.17 -8.36 -16.53
N ARG A 150 2.52 -9.28 -17.25
CA ARG A 150 3.19 -10.49 -17.74
C ARG A 150 4.32 -10.17 -18.72
N LYS A 151 5.38 -10.97 -18.69
CA LYS A 151 6.45 -10.98 -19.70
C LYS A 151 5.85 -11.13 -21.11
N ILE A 152 6.40 -10.38 -22.06
CA ILE A 152 6.00 -10.43 -23.48
C ILE A 152 6.16 -11.84 -24.08
N GLN A 153 7.17 -12.59 -23.65
CA GLN A 153 7.43 -13.96 -24.08
C GLN A 153 7.52 -14.89 -22.86
N PRO A 154 6.38 -15.41 -22.37
CA PRO A 154 6.38 -16.30 -21.20
C PRO A 154 7.02 -17.65 -21.54
N THR A 155 7.81 -18.18 -20.60
CA THR A 155 8.40 -19.51 -20.74
C THR A 155 7.34 -20.59 -20.51
N ILE A 156 7.00 -21.36 -21.56
CA ILE A 156 6.00 -22.43 -21.48
C ILE A 156 6.43 -23.46 -20.42
N GLY A 157 5.52 -23.76 -19.49
CA GLY A 157 5.75 -24.75 -18.43
C GLY A 157 6.63 -24.28 -17.27
N ALA A 158 7.00 -22.99 -17.23
CA ALA A 158 7.69 -22.43 -16.07
C ALA A 158 6.84 -22.53 -14.81
N LYS A 159 7.48 -22.88 -13.69
CA LYS A 159 6.84 -22.94 -12.36
C LYS A 159 6.81 -21.58 -11.66
N LEU A 160 7.68 -20.66 -12.10
CA LEU A 160 7.76 -19.32 -11.55
C LEU A 160 6.68 -18.43 -12.16
N LYS A 161 6.35 -17.35 -11.43
CA LYS A 161 5.58 -16.24 -11.99
C LYS A 161 6.34 -15.60 -13.16
N ASP A 162 5.63 -14.83 -13.96
CA ASP A 162 6.14 -14.15 -15.16
C ASP A 162 5.90 -12.64 -15.09
N PHE A 163 6.05 -12.03 -13.91
CA PHE A 163 5.86 -10.58 -13.75
C PHE A 163 7.10 -9.81 -14.18
N ALA A 164 6.87 -8.75 -14.95
CA ALA A 164 7.87 -7.87 -15.52
C ALA A 164 7.37 -6.42 -15.55
N ILE A 165 8.31 -5.48 -15.59
CA ILE A 165 8.02 -4.06 -15.70
C ILE A 165 7.91 -3.66 -17.15
N HIS A 166 6.78 -3.08 -17.50
CA HIS A 166 6.51 -2.42 -18.77
C HIS A 166 6.46 -0.91 -18.58
N ILE A 167 6.82 -0.17 -19.62
CA ILE A 167 6.73 1.29 -19.65
C ILE A 167 6.15 1.77 -20.99
N CYS A 168 5.29 2.78 -20.95
CA CYS A 168 4.78 3.48 -22.13
C CYS A 168 4.69 4.98 -21.83
N THR A 169 4.46 5.80 -22.86
CA THR A 169 4.05 7.20 -22.66
C THR A 169 2.53 7.27 -22.59
N VAL A 170 1.98 8.25 -21.86
CA VAL A 170 0.53 8.36 -21.59
C VAL A 170 0.00 9.79 -21.74
N ASP A 171 -1.20 9.95 -22.29
CA ASP A 171 -1.98 11.18 -22.20
C ASP A 171 -2.86 11.15 -20.95
N LEU A 172 -2.52 11.96 -19.95
CA LEU A 172 -3.28 12.01 -18.70
C LEU A 172 -4.71 12.51 -18.87
N THR A 173 -5.06 13.23 -19.95
CA THR A 173 -6.44 13.69 -20.17
C THR A 173 -7.39 12.52 -20.42
N THR A 174 -6.89 11.51 -21.13
CA THR A 174 -7.70 10.37 -21.59
C THR A 174 -7.34 9.07 -20.87
N GLY A 175 -6.13 8.97 -20.32
CA GLY A 175 -5.55 7.74 -19.80
C GLY A 175 -4.97 6.82 -20.87
N ASN A 176 -5.02 7.21 -22.15
CA ASN A 176 -4.56 6.36 -23.24
C ASN A 176 -3.03 6.37 -23.36
N SER A 177 -2.47 5.20 -23.67
CA SER A 177 -1.08 5.05 -24.06
C SER A 177 -0.82 5.76 -25.39
N THR A 178 0.22 6.58 -25.44
CA THR A 178 0.68 7.30 -26.64
C THR A 178 1.88 6.61 -27.31
N SER A 179 2.36 5.50 -26.73
CA SER A 179 3.37 4.63 -27.32
C SER A 179 3.05 3.16 -27.06
N VAL A 180 3.68 2.26 -27.82
CA VAL A 180 3.64 0.82 -27.52
C VAL A 180 4.35 0.55 -26.20
N PRO A 181 3.75 -0.22 -25.27
CA PRO A 181 4.41 -0.65 -24.04
C PRO A 181 5.68 -1.44 -24.33
N LYS A 182 6.78 -1.07 -23.66
CA LYS A 182 8.08 -1.73 -23.75
C LYS A 182 8.40 -2.42 -22.45
N MET A 183 8.75 -3.70 -22.50
CA MET A 183 9.31 -4.40 -21.34
C MET A 183 10.73 -3.89 -21.05
N ILE A 184 10.95 -3.39 -19.83
CA ILE A 184 12.21 -2.78 -19.42
C ILE A 184 12.93 -3.54 -18.31
N ARG A 185 12.24 -4.38 -17.55
CA ARG A 185 12.84 -5.20 -16.49
C ARG A 185 12.10 -6.52 -16.32
N GLU A 186 12.86 -7.61 -16.23
CA GLU A 186 12.40 -8.92 -15.76
C GLU A 186 13.36 -9.44 -14.68
N SER A 187 12.86 -10.23 -13.74
CA SER A 187 13.68 -10.85 -12.69
C SER A 187 13.92 -12.34 -12.94
N SER A 188 15.08 -12.83 -12.51
CA SER A 188 15.37 -14.27 -12.43
C SER A 188 14.51 -15.01 -11.40
N SER A 189 13.94 -14.28 -10.43
CA SER A 189 12.95 -14.80 -9.48
C SER A 189 11.58 -15.06 -10.12
N GLY A 190 11.35 -14.55 -11.32
CA GLY A 190 10.03 -14.53 -11.96
C GLY A 190 9.13 -13.36 -11.54
N VAL A 191 9.57 -12.54 -10.58
CA VAL A 191 8.83 -11.36 -10.12
C VAL A 191 9.73 -10.13 -10.17
N ALA A 192 9.45 -9.23 -11.11
CA ALA A 192 9.81 -7.83 -11.01
C ALA A 192 8.52 -7.01 -10.99
N GLU A 193 8.31 -6.26 -9.93
CA GLU A 193 7.10 -5.48 -9.66
C GLU A 193 7.44 -4.14 -8.97
N GLY A 194 6.44 -3.36 -8.54
CA GLY A 194 6.65 -2.16 -7.73
C GLY A 194 7.59 -1.13 -8.36
N SER A 195 7.45 -0.84 -9.65
CA SER A 195 8.43 -0.01 -10.35
C SER A 195 8.29 1.47 -10.00
N HIS A 196 9.42 2.11 -9.65
CA HIS A 196 9.50 3.56 -9.51
C HIS A 196 10.64 4.12 -10.37
N ILE A 197 10.32 5.15 -11.16
CA ILE A 197 11.27 5.84 -12.02
C ILE A 197 11.41 7.28 -11.57
N PHE A 198 12.65 7.71 -11.37
CA PHE A 198 12.98 9.12 -11.17
C PHE A 198 14.33 9.47 -11.78
N LYS A 199 14.57 10.77 -11.94
CA LYS A 199 15.80 11.31 -12.50
C LYS A 199 16.62 11.98 -11.41
N ARG A 200 17.93 11.68 -11.37
CA ARG A 200 18.88 12.34 -10.47
C ARG A 200 20.21 12.52 -11.20
N GLY A 201 20.63 13.77 -11.33
CA GLY A 201 21.79 14.13 -12.14
C GLY A 201 21.58 13.72 -13.61
N ARG A 202 22.54 12.97 -14.17
CA ARG A 202 22.48 12.48 -15.55
C ARG A 202 21.74 11.15 -15.73
N TYR A 203 21.27 10.55 -14.63
CA TYR A 203 20.72 9.21 -14.64
C TYR A 203 19.20 9.22 -14.45
N TRP A 204 18.52 8.38 -15.20
CA TRP A 204 17.24 7.80 -14.81
C TRP A 204 17.53 6.59 -13.94
N TYR A 205 16.83 6.44 -12.83
CA TYR A 205 16.87 5.26 -11.97
C TYR A 205 15.55 4.50 -12.08
N LEU A 206 15.64 3.17 -12.11
CA LEU A 206 14.51 2.25 -12.05
C LEU A 206 14.66 1.37 -10.81
N PHE A 207 13.80 1.61 -9.83
CA PHE A 207 13.65 0.76 -8.65
C PHE A 207 12.57 -0.28 -8.92
N THR A 208 12.76 -1.49 -8.41
CA THR A 208 11.80 -2.59 -8.54
C THR A 208 11.87 -3.52 -7.34
N ALA A 209 10.70 -3.91 -6.84
CA ALA A 209 10.54 -5.01 -5.91
C ALA A 209 10.70 -6.35 -6.63
N GLU A 210 11.48 -7.26 -6.06
CA GLU A 210 11.72 -8.60 -6.64
C GLU A 210 11.64 -9.72 -5.62
N GLY A 211 11.41 -10.94 -6.11
CA GLY A 211 11.31 -12.16 -5.29
C GLY A 211 9.93 -12.42 -4.69
N GLY A 212 8.97 -11.50 -4.90
CA GLY A 212 7.63 -11.52 -4.32
C GLY A 212 7.62 -11.10 -2.85
N THR A 213 6.47 -10.62 -2.36
CA THR A 213 6.31 -10.03 -1.02
C THR A 213 6.48 -10.98 0.19
N GLU A 214 7.04 -12.18 -0.01
CA GLU A 214 7.30 -13.18 1.03
C GLU A 214 8.80 -13.21 1.42
N SER A 215 9.33 -14.37 1.82
CA SER A 215 10.73 -14.56 2.21
C SER A 215 11.75 -14.19 1.11
N GLY A 216 11.32 -14.12 -0.14
CA GLY A 216 12.12 -13.70 -1.29
C GLY A 216 12.25 -12.18 -1.46
N HIS A 217 11.44 -11.39 -0.74
CA HIS A 217 11.28 -9.96 -1.01
C HIS A 217 12.58 -9.19 -0.87
N SER A 218 12.84 -8.33 -1.85
CA SER A 218 14.01 -7.47 -1.93
C SER A 218 13.74 -6.32 -2.88
N GLU A 219 14.61 -5.30 -2.83
CA GLU A 219 14.56 -4.15 -3.73
C GLU A 219 15.80 -4.13 -4.63
N TRP A 220 15.60 -3.76 -5.88
CA TRP A 220 16.64 -3.67 -6.89
C TRP A 220 16.67 -2.25 -7.46
N VAL A 221 17.85 -1.81 -7.88
CA VAL A 221 18.01 -0.57 -8.64
C VAL A 221 18.75 -0.81 -9.94
N ASN A 222 18.33 -0.08 -10.96
CA ASN A 222 19.00 0.02 -12.24
C ASN A 222 19.12 1.49 -12.60
N ARG A 223 20.06 1.85 -13.49
CA ARG A 223 20.13 3.22 -14.02
C ARG A 223 20.39 3.26 -15.53
N SER A 224 20.02 4.35 -16.16
CA SER A 224 20.33 4.63 -17.57
C SER A 224 20.83 6.06 -17.71
N GLU A 225 21.79 6.30 -18.61
CA GLU A 225 22.22 7.64 -19.03
C GLU A 225 21.53 8.08 -20.34
N VAL A 226 20.74 7.20 -20.95
CA VAL A 226 20.21 7.42 -22.31
C VAL A 226 18.76 7.86 -22.26
N SER A 227 17.90 7.11 -21.57
CA SER A 227 16.46 7.37 -21.51
C SER A 227 15.79 6.55 -20.40
N PRO A 228 14.55 6.89 -20.00
CA PRO A 228 13.74 6.04 -19.12
C PRO A 228 13.29 4.73 -19.80
N LEU A 229 13.63 4.52 -21.09
CA LEU A 229 13.42 3.26 -21.80
C LEU A 229 14.65 2.34 -21.75
N GLY A 230 15.70 2.74 -21.04
CA GLY A 230 16.99 2.07 -21.00
C GLY A 230 17.90 2.41 -22.20
N PRO A 231 18.94 1.60 -22.46
CA PRO A 231 19.28 0.36 -21.74
C PRO A 231 19.63 0.62 -20.27
N TRP A 232 19.39 -0.39 -19.43
CA TRP A 232 19.53 -0.31 -17.98
C TRP A 232 20.82 -0.99 -17.53
N GLU A 233 21.68 -0.25 -16.83
CA GLU A 233 22.81 -0.76 -16.07
C GLU A 233 22.30 -1.27 -14.72
N LEU A 234 22.63 -2.52 -14.36
CA LEU A 234 22.30 -3.10 -13.07
C LEU A 234 23.13 -2.46 -11.95
N GLY A 235 22.48 -2.17 -10.82
CA GLY A 235 23.18 -1.74 -9.61
C GLY A 235 24.23 -2.76 -9.16
N PRO A 236 25.46 -2.31 -8.80
CA PRO A 236 26.56 -3.20 -8.45
C PRO A 236 26.34 -3.98 -7.15
N ASN A 237 25.46 -3.47 -6.29
CA ASN A 237 25.14 -4.06 -4.99
C ASN A 237 23.72 -4.63 -4.95
N ASN A 238 23.13 -5.01 -6.08
CA ASN A 238 21.80 -5.62 -6.09
C ASN A 238 21.81 -7.04 -5.48
N PRO A 239 20.75 -7.43 -4.76
CA PRO A 239 19.66 -6.58 -4.26
C PRO A 239 20.18 -5.55 -3.24
N LEU A 240 19.62 -4.34 -3.25
CA LEU A 240 20.09 -3.19 -2.44
C LEU A 240 20.19 -3.51 -0.94
N TRP A 241 19.26 -4.32 -0.45
CA TRP A 241 19.33 -4.98 0.83
C TRP A 241 18.41 -6.21 0.82
N ARG A 242 18.53 -7.05 1.84
CA ARG A 242 17.55 -8.11 2.12
C ARG A 242 17.57 -8.50 3.59
N ASN A 243 16.40 -8.46 4.22
CA ASN A 243 16.17 -9.13 5.49
C ASN A 243 15.81 -10.61 5.23
N GLY A 244 16.33 -11.50 6.07
CA GLY A 244 16.09 -12.94 6.02
C GLY A 244 15.00 -13.40 6.99
N VAL A 245 14.64 -14.67 6.91
CA VAL A 245 13.59 -15.32 7.73
C VAL A 245 13.92 -15.47 9.21
N GLU A 246 15.16 -15.12 9.60
CA GLU A 246 15.63 -15.16 10.99
C GLU A 246 15.68 -13.78 11.65
N ASP A 247 15.37 -12.72 10.89
CA ASP A 247 15.43 -11.34 11.36
C ASP A 247 14.12 -10.92 12.04
N GLU A 248 14.18 -9.94 12.94
CA GLU A 248 13.01 -9.39 13.65
C GLU A 248 12.07 -8.57 12.74
N VAL A 249 12.59 -8.12 11.60
CA VAL A 249 11.84 -7.53 10.50
C VAL A 249 12.09 -8.42 9.29
N GLN A 250 11.02 -8.86 8.62
CA GLN A 250 11.10 -9.78 7.48
C GLN A 250 10.36 -9.21 6.26
N ASN A 251 10.48 -9.90 5.12
CA ASN A 251 9.75 -9.60 3.88
C ASN A 251 9.90 -8.14 3.40
N THR A 252 11.08 -7.54 3.57
CA THR A 252 11.31 -6.13 3.26
C THR A 252 11.51 -5.86 1.77
N GLY A 253 10.82 -4.86 1.22
CA GLY A 253 10.94 -4.45 -0.19
C GLY A 253 9.86 -3.43 -0.56
N HIS A 254 9.59 -3.26 -1.86
CA HIS A 254 8.55 -2.35 -2.39
C HIS A 254 8.78 -0.92 -1.92
N ALA A 255 9.96 -0.39 -2.25
CA ALA A 255 10.46 0.87 -1.73
C ALA A 255 10.02 2.09 -2.54
N ASP A 256 9.76 3.21 -1.87
CA ASP A 256 9.71 4.53 -2.50
C ASP A 256 10.66 5.49 -1.77
N LEU A 257 11.13 6.52 -2.46
CA LEU A 257 12.23 7.36 -1.98
C LEU A 257 11.80 8.82 -1.80
N VAL A 258 12.41 9.48 -0.82
CA VAL A 258 12.22 10.91 -0.62
C VAL A 258 13.49 11.59 -0.13
N GLU A 259 13.73 12.81 -0.62
CA GLU A 259 14.72 13.72 -0.07
C GLU A 259 14.04 14.67 0.93
N ASP A 260 14.60 14.83 2.11
CA ASP A 260 14.06 15.73 3.13
C ASP A 260 14.45 17.20 2.93
N THR A 261 14.01 18.07 3.84
CA THR A 261 14.28 19.52 3.78
C THR A 261 15.74 19.91 4.01
N LYS A 262 16.58 18.97 4.44
CA LYS A 262 18.03 19.14 4.67
C LYS A 262 18.87 18.45 3.59
N GLY A 263 18.24 17.89 2.56
CA GLY A 263 18.91 17.17 1.47
C GLY A 263 19.32 15.74 1.83
N GLN A 264 18.80 15.18 2.93
CA GLN A 264 19.07 13.80 3.30
C GLN A 264 18.06 12.89 2.60
N TRP A 265 18.53 11.75 2.12
CA TRP A 265 17.69 10.80 1.40
C TRP A 265 17.20 9.69 2.34
N TRP A 266 15.97 9.28 2.10
CA TRP A 266 15.28 8.25 2.86
C TRP A 266 14.56 7.32 1.90
N ALA A 267 14.43 6.04 2.29
CA ALA A 267 13.52 5.10 1.65
C ALA A 267 12.44 4.71 2.65
N VAL A 268 11.19 4.66 2.18
CA VAL A 268 10.12 3.94 2.85
C VAL A 268 9.99 2.57 2.21
N VAL A 269 9.79 1.53 3.00
CA VAL A 269 9.69 0.14 2.53
C VAL A 269 8.60 -0.57 3.30
N LEU A 270 7.97 -1.57 2.70
CA LEU A 270 7.13 -2.47 3.49
C LEU A 270 8.00 -3.51 4.22
N GLY A 271 7.48 -4.07 5.30
CA GLY A 271 8.05 -5.23 6.00
C GLY A 271 7.04 -5.86 6.94
N VAL A 272 7.38 -6.99 7.56
CA VAL A 272 6.53 -7.64 8.57
C VAL A 272 7.26 -7.78 9.89
N ARG A 273 6.53 -7.67 11.01
CA ARG A 273 7.03 -7.98 12.36
C ARG A 273 6.42 -9.29 12.87
N PRO A 274 7.08 -10.43 12.65
CA PRO A 274 6.64 -11.71 13.22
C PRO A 274 6.82 -11.73 14.74
N SER A 275 6.06 -12.60 15.42
CA SER A 275 6.29 -12.91 16.84
C SER A 275 7.24 -14.08 16.98
N ARG A 276 8.09 -14.05 18.01
CA ARG A 276 8.99 -15.16 18.32
C ARG A 276 8.42 -16.02 19.44
N LYS A 277 8.29 -17.32 19.20
CA LYS A 277 7.90 -18.31 20.20
C LYS A 277 8.99 -19.37 20.34
N GLY A 278 9.77 -19.28 21.41
CA GLY A 278 10.97 -20.10 21.59
C GLY A 278 12.00 -19.81 20.49
N ASN A 279 12.34 -20.84 19.71
CA ASN A 279 13.33 -20.74 18.62
C ASN A 279 12.69 -20.59 17.23
N THR A 280 11.37 -20.40 17.14
CA THR A 280 10.65 -20.28 15.87
C THR A 280 9.96 -18.92 15.76
N TRP A 281 10.00 -18.34 14.57
CA TRP A 281 9.18 -17.21 14.18
C TRP A 281 7.78 -17.69 13.78
N GLU A 282 6.75 -17.03 14.29
CA GLU A 282 5.35 -17.19 13.87
C GLU A 282 5.00 -16.08 12.86
N ASP A 283 4.04 -16.34 11.98
CA ASP A 283 3.58 -15.36 11.01
C ASP A 283 3.12 -14.06 11.68
N SER A 284 3.38 -12.93 11.03
CA SER A 284 2.96 -11.63 11.57
C SER A 284 1.44 -11.47 11.47
N VAL A 285 0.81 -11.28 12.63
CA VAL A 285 -0.63 -10.93 12.73
C VAL A 285 -0.91 -9.46 12.42
N LEU A 286 0.13 -8.64 12.25
CA LEU A 286 0.01 -7.20 11.97
C LEU A 286 -0.09 -6.89 10.47
N GLY A 287 0.11 -7.91 9.63
CA GLY A 287 0.26 -7.74 8.19
C GLY A 287 1.58 -7.07 7.81
N ARG A 288 1.60 -6.47 6.62
CA ARG A 288 2.74 -5.69 6.11
C ARG A 288 2.61 -4.25 6.61
N GLU A 289 3.68 -3.72 7.17
CA GLU A 289 3.78 -2.42 7.84
C GLU A 289 4.80 -1.54 7.10
N THR A 290 4.80 -0.22 7.33
CA THR A 290 5.72 0.71 6.66
C THR A 290 6.92 1.07 7.54
N PHE A 291 8.12 0.87 7.01
CA PHE A 291 9.40 1.16 7.65
C PHE A 291 10.09 2.33 6.94
N LEU A 292 10.93 3.06 7.67
CA LEU A 292 11.81 4.11 7.15
C LEU A 292 13.25 3.64 7.29
N VAL A 293 14.09 3.94 6.31
CA VAL A 293 15.55 3.70 6.37
C VAL A 293 16.32 4.83 5.72
N PRO A 294 17.52 5.19 6.23
CA PRO A 294 18.36 6.19 5.59
C PRO A 294 18.88 5.65 4.25
N LEU A 295 19.03 6.55 3.29
CA LEU A 295 19.62 6.26 1.98
C LEU A 295 20.78 7.23 1.75
N GLU A 296 21.92 6.68 1.37
CA GLU A 296 23.10 7.45 0.97
C GLU A 296 23.40 7.23 -0.50
N TRP A 297 24.06 8.19 -1.14
CA TRP A 297 24.50 8.08 -2.52
C TRP A 297 26.01 8.01 -2.59
N LYS A 298 26.54 6.92 -3.16
CA LYS A 298 27.98 6.70 -3.36
C LYS A 298 28.22 6.31 -4.81
N ASP A 299 29.09 7.05 -5.50
CA ASP A 299 29.42 6.81 -6.91
C ASP A 299 28.16 6.74 -7.81
N ASP A 300 27.18 7.62 -7.52
CA ASP A 300 25.86 7.66 -8.14
C ASP A 300 25.03 6.37 -8.03
N TRP A 301 25.26 5.59 -6.96
CA TRP A 301 24.43 4.45 -6.57
C TRP A 301 23.87 4.63 -5.16
N PRO A 302 22.62 4.22 -4.91
CA PRO A 302 22.03 4.28 -3.59
C PRO A 302 22.62 3.18 -2.70
N VAL A 303 22.83 3.50 -1.43
CA VAL A 303 23.22 2.58 -0.37
C VAL A 303 22.17 2.73 0.73
N ILE A 304 21.32 1.70 0.88
CA ILE A 304 20.23 1.71 1.85
C ILE A 304 20.74 1.19 3.19
N ASN A 305 20.41 1.91 4.26
CA ASN A 305 20.72 1.56 5.64
C ASN A 305 22.20 1.20 5.88
N GLY A 306 23.13 1.83 5.16
CA GLY A 306 24.56 1.51 5.22
C GLY A 306 24.89 0.04 4.86
N GLY A 307 24.03 -0.63 4.09
CA GLY A 307 24.13 -2.06 3.78
C GLY A 307 23.76 -3.01 4.93
N GLN A 308 23.22 -2.47 6.03
CA GLN A 308 22.78 -3.26 7.17
C GLN A 308 21.32 -3.70 7.03
N LYS A 309 20.96 -4.78 7.72
CA LYS A 309 19.57 -5.24 7.82
C LYS A 309 18.69 -4.20 8.51
N ILE A 310 17.42 -4.16 8.13
CA ILE A 310 16.43 -3.28 8.74
C ILE A 310 16.02 -3.85 10.09
N SER A 311 16.02 -3.01 11.14
CA SER A 311 15.71 -3.37 12.52
C SER A 311 14.60 -2.48 13.10
N LEU A 312 13.99 -2.92 14.20
CA LEU A 312 12.95 -2.16 14.91
C LEU A 312 13.49 -0.87 15.51
N ASN A 313 14.68 -0.93 16.13
CA ASN A 313 15.42 0.28 16.50
C ASN A 313 16.42 0.56 15.38
N SER A 314 16.20 1.65 14.66
CA SER A 314 17.02 2.05 13.52
C SER A 314 17.76 3.36 13.82
N HIS A 315 18.79 3.67 13.03
CA HIS A 315 19.60 4.89 13.21
C HIS A 315 19.52 5.79 11.99
N GLY A 316 19.36 7.09 12.25
CA GLY A 316 19.26 8.10 11.21
C GLY A 316 19.72 9.47 11.71
N PRO A 317 20.27 10.31 10.82
CA PRO A 317 20.58 11.69 11.17
C PRO A 317 19.29 12.48 11.42
N GLY A 318 19.22 13.21 12.54
CA GLY A 318 18.11 14.11 12.85
C GLY A 318 16.78 13.45 13.25
N LEU A 319 16.66 12.12 13.20
CA LEU A 319 15.49 11.38 13.68
C LEU A 319 15.58 11.09 15.18
N TYR A 320 14.45 10.77 15.79
CA TYR A 320 14.33 10.53 17.23
C TYR A 320 13.34 9.41 17.51
N GLU A 321 13.46 8.79 18.69
CA GLU A 321 12.49 7.82 19.17
C GLU A 321 11.19 8.53 19.55
N PHE A 322 10.10 8.07 18.96
CA PHE A 322 8.76 8.57 19.22
C PHE A 322 7.88 7.45 19.75
N ASP A 323 7.37 7.62 20.97
CA ASP A 323 6.37 6.75 21.56
C ASP A 323 4.99 7.20 21.08
N THR A 324 4.42 6.45 20.14
CA THR A 324 3.07 6.73 19.63
C THR A 324 2.06 6.51 20.76
N PRO A 325 1.22 7.50 21.12
CA PRO A 325 0.25 7.37 22.19
C PRO A 325 -0.69 6.16 21.99
N VAL A 326 -0.80 5.31 23.00
CA VAL A 326 -1.41 3.95 22.94
C VAL A 326 -2.94 3.97 23.15
N SER A 327 -3.62 5.11 22.93
CA SER A 327 -5.06 5.21 23.19
C SER A 327 -5.80 5.90 22.06
N TRP A 328 -6.65 5.13 21.39
CA TRP A 328 -7.66 5.65 20.47
C TRP A 328 -9.04 5.34 21.05
N ARG A 329 -9.93 6.34 21.04
CA ARG A 329 -11.31 6.21 21.51
C ARG A 329 -12.19 7.09 20.64
N ASP A 330 -13.25 6.50 20.13
CA ASP A 330 -14.37 7.21 19.52
C ASP A 330 -15.59 7.03 20.42
N ASP A 331 -16.12 8.13 20.92
CA ASP A 331 -17.34 8.16 21.73
C ASP A 331 -18.59 8.43 20.88
N PHE A 332 -18.42 8.57 19.56
CA PHE A 332 -19.48 8.83 18.60
C PHE A 332 -20.30 10.09 18.92
N SER A 333 -19.66 11.09 19.55
CA SER A 333 -20.28 12.39 19.85
C SER A 333 -20.30 13.33 18.64
N ASP A 334 -19.37 13.17 17.69
CA ASP A 334 -19.39 13.89 16.41
C ASP A 334 -20.42 13.27 15.45
N PRO A 335 -21.23 14.07 14.73
CA PRO A 335 -22.15 13.54 13.72
C PRO A 335 -21.45 12.93 12.49
N LYS A 336 -20.12 13.07 12.37
CA LYS A 336 -19.29 12.44 11.34
C LYS A 336 -18.43 11.34 11.95
N MET A 337 -18.27 10.27 11.20
CA MET A 337 -17.39 9.16 11.58
C MET A 337 -15.96 9.66 11.71
N GLN A 338 -15.28 9.30 12.80
CA GLN A 338 -13.86 9.62 12.97
C GLN A 338 -13.02 8.99 11.86
N VAL A 339 -11.99 9.70 11.39
CA VAL A 339 -11.04 9.18 10.40
C VAL A 339 -10.35 7.92 10.94
N GLY A 340 -10.26 6.91 10.07
CA GLY A 340 -9.56 5.66 10.33
C GLY A 340 -10.47 4.49 10.67
N TRP A 341 -11.79 4.64 10.63
CA TRP A 341 -12.69 3.49 10.51
C TRP A 341 -12.70 2.95 9.08
N TYR A 342 -12.66 1.63 8.94
CA TYR A 342 -12.69 0.92 7.67
C TYR A 342 -13.88 -0.02 7.60
N ARG A 343 -14.29 -0.37 6.40
CA ARG A 343 -15.32 -1.36 6.09
C ARG A 343 -14.73 -2.40 5.16
N LYS A 344 -15.27 -3.61 5.19
CA LYS A 344 -15.00 -4.60 4.15
C LYS A 344 -15.86 -4.28 2.93
N ASN A 345 -15.22 -4.21 1.77
CA ASN A 345 -15.81 -3.91 0.47
C ASN A 345 -16.48 -2.51 0.40
N THR A 346 -16.87 -2.08 -0.80
CA THR A 346 -17.58 -0.81 -1.00
C THR A 346 -19.04 -0.96 -0.56
N PRO A 347 -19.53 -0.15 0.38
CA PRO A 347 -20.93 -0.20 0.80
C PRO A 347 -21.87 0.34 -0.29
N PHE A 348 -23.00 -0.35 -0.48
CA PHE A 348 -24.04 0.05 -1.46
C PHE A 348 -25.10 0.97 -0.89
N VAL A 349 -25.34 0.87 0.42
CA VAL A 349 -26.39 1.57 1.13
C VAL A 349 -25.80 2.21 2.38
N ASN A 350 -26.44 3.28 2.86
CA ASN A 350 -26.13 3.79 4.18
C ASN A 350 -26.81 2.90 5.24
N ASP A 351 -26.02 2.06 5.90
CA ASP A 351 -26.43 1.07 6.90
C ASP A 351 -25.94 1.42 8.32
N TYR A 352 -25.65 2.69 8.55
CA TYR A 352 -25.30 3.19 9.88
C TYR A 352 -25.82 4.62 10.10
N SER A 353 -25.89 5.00 11.37
CA SER A 353 -26.22 6.36 11.79
C SER A 353 -25.51 6.74 13.08
N LEU A 354 -24.98 7.97 13.12
CA LEU A 354 -24.44 8.62 14.33
C LEU A 354 -25.46 9.60 14.96
N THR A 355 -26.58 9.84 14.30
CA THR A 355 -27.57 10.86 14.69
C THR A 355 -28.90 10.28 15.15
N GLU A 356 -29.26 9.06 14.74
CA GLU A 356 -30.48 8.36 15.20
C GLU A 356 -30.49 8.14 16.73
N ARG A 357 -29.31 8.01 17.34
CA ARG A 357 -29.13 7.99 18.79
C ARG A 357 -27.81 8.71 19.12
N PRO A 358 -27.84 9.99 19.53
CA PRO A 358 -26.62 10.75 19.81
C PRO A 358 -25.69 10.04 20.81
N ASN A 359 -24.38 10.11 20.56
CA ASN A 359 -23.31 9.40 21.32
C ASN A 359 -23.30 7.87 21.12
N TYR A 360 -23.85 7.38 20.01
CA TYR A 360 -23.81 5.97 19.62
C TYR A 360 -23.58 5.83 18.12
N LEU A 361 -22.74 4.87 17.73
CA LEU A 361 -22.77 4.28 16.40
C LEU A 361 -23.90 3.24 16.35
N ARG A 362 -24.95 3.54 15.60
CA ARG A 362 -26.01 2.58 15.28
C ARG A 362 -25.69 1.90 13.95
N LEU A 363 -25.68 0.58 13.97
CA LEU A 363 -25.55 -0.27 12.79
C LEU A 363 -26.91 -0.86 12.44
N HIS A 364 -27.28 -0.82 11.15
CA HIS A 364 -28.48 -1.46 10.62
C HIS A 364 -28.06 -2.78 9.99
N GLY A 365 -28.42 -3.91 10.62
CA GLY A 365 -28.02 -5.24 10.16
C GLY A 365 -28.43 -5.51 8.71
N GLY A 366 -27.50 -6.02 7.90
CA GLY A 366 -27.72 -6.42 6.51
C GLY A 366 -27.92 -7.94 6.34
N PRO A 367 -28.11 -8.41 5.10
CA PRO A 367 -28.33 -9.83 4.80
C PRO A 367 -27.05 -10.68 4.79
N TYR A 368 -25.88 -10.06 4.95
CA TYR A 368 -24.58 -10.72 4.84
C TYR A 368 -23.91 -10.86 6.21
N ASN A 369 -23.50 -12.08 6.53
CA ASN A 369 -22.60 -12.34 7.67
C ASN A 369 -21.14 -12.11 7.26
N LEU A 370 -20.21 -12.39 8.18
CA LEU A 370 -18.79 -12.11 8.03
C LEU A 370 -18.06 -13.01 7.01
N SER A 371 -18.61 -14.18 6.69
CA SER A 371 -17.98 -15.16 5.79
C SER A 371 -18.32 -14.94 4.31
N VAL A 372 -19.34 -14.12 4.03
CA VAL A 372 -19.73 -13.81 2.65
C VAL A 372 -18.71 -12.82 2.03
N PRO A 373 -18.25 -13.05 0.78
CA PRO A 373 -17.39 -12.11 0.06
C PRO A 373 -18.22 -10.92 -0.47
N ALA A 374 -18.91 -10.20 0.41
CA ALA A 374 -19.73 -9.03 0.12
C ALA A 374 -19.39 -7.89 1.10
N SER A 375 -20.23 -6.86 1.19
CA SER A 375 -20.07 -5.75 2.15
C SER A 375 -21.01 -5.93 3.35
N PRO A 376 -20.61 -6.68 4.39
CA PRO A 376 -21.36 -6.74 5.64
C PRO A 376 -21.32 -5.39 6.38
N THR A 377 -22.32 -5.15 7.23
CA THR A 377 -22.39 -3.96 8.10
C THR A 377 -21.40 -4.10 9.25
N MET A 378 -20.16 -3.66 9.01
CA MET A 378 -19.07 -3.71 9.97
C MET A 378 -18.18 -2.48 9.86
N PHE A 379 -17.57 -2.11 10.98
CA PHE A 379 -16.54 -1.08 11.06
C PHE A 379 -15.32 -1.65 11.78
N LEU A 380 -14.16 -1.50 11.14
CA LEU A 380 -12.90 -2.11 11.52
C LEU A 380 -11.84 -1.04 11.77
N ARG A 381 -10.89 -1.40 12.62
CA ARG A 381 -9.69 -0.63 12.91
C ARG A 381 -8.48 -1.51 12.65
N LYS A 382 -7.41 -0.95 12.09
CA LYS A 382 -6.14 -1.66 11.94
C LYS A 382 -5.57 -2.00 13.33
N GLN A 383 -5.17 -3.26 13.54
CA GLN A 383 -4.35 -3.65 14.68
C GLN A 383 -2.91 -3.18 14.44
N THR A 384 -2.36 -2.39 15.37
CA THR A 384 -1.03 -1.77 15.24
C THR A 384 0.00 -2.29 16.25
N HIS A 385 -0.45 -3.09 17.23
CA HIS A 385 0.38 -3.65 18.29
C HIS A 385 0.04 -5.13 18.49
N LEU A 386 1.05 -5.93 18.82
CA LEU A 386 0.86 -7.36 19.14
C LEU A 386 0.00 -7.54 20.41
N ILE A 387 0.16 -6.64 21.37
CA ILE A 387 -0.62 -6.61 22.61
C ILE A 387 -1.48 -5.37 22.57
N CYS A 388 -2.80 -5.54 22.54
CA CYS A 388 -3.75 -4.44 22.60
C CYS A 388 -4.99 -4.84 23.41
N ARG A 389 -5.72 -3.82 23.88
CA ARG A 389 -7.05 -3.98 24.49
C ARG A 389 -8.06 -3.30 23.58
N TRP A 390 -9.05 -4.07 23.14
CA TRP A 390 -10.20 -3.57 22.39
C TRP A 390 -11.46 -3.69 23.24
N GLU A 391 -12.26 -2.63 23.29
CA GLU A 391 -13.51 -2.62 24.06
C GLU A 391 -14.61 -1.90 23.30
N THR A 392 -15.83 -2.40 23.45
CA THR A 392 -17.04 -1.69 23.04
C THR A 392 -18.16 -1.95 24.04
N ARG A 393 -19.22 -1.14 23.98
CA ARG A 393 -20.46 -1.37 24.73
C ARG A 393 -21.60 -1.51 23.73
N LEU A 394 -22.21 -2.70 23.71
CA LEU A 394 -23.28 -3.03 22.77
C LEU A 394 -24.64 -3.00 23.45
N SER A 395 -25.64 -2.44 22.76
CA SER A 395 -27.06 -2.54 23.10
C SER A 395 -27.77 -3.23 21.94
N PHE A 396 -28.20 -4.48 22.15
CA PHE A 396 -28.79 -5.32 21.11
C PHE A 396 -29.91 -6.18 21.72
N GLN A 397 -31.08 -6.23 21.07
CA GLN A 397 -32.27 -6.96 21.50
C GLN A 397 -32.86 -7.73 20.31
N PRO A 398 -32.28 -8.89 19.93
CA PRO A 398 -32.73 -9.65 18.78
C PRO A 398 -34.11 -10.26 19.04
N THR A 399 -35.01 -10.18 18.06
CA THR A 399 -36.33 -10.85 18.09
C THR A 399 -36.37 -12.09 17.20
N VAL A 400 -35.32 -12.32 16.40
CA VAL A 400 -35.18 -13.44 15.46
C VAL A 400 -33.82 -14.10 15.71
N GLY A 401 -33.78 -15.43 15.78
CA GLY A 401 -32.57 -16.19 16.16
C GLY A 401 -31.39 -16.05 15.19
N GLU A 402 -31.63 -15.64 13.95
CA GLU A 402 -30.61 -15.47 12.91
C GLU A 402 -29.95 -14.08 12.93
N THR A 403 -30.32 -13.21 13.88
CA THR A 403 -29.74 -11.86 13.99
C THR A 403 -28.60 -11.81 15.00
N GLU A 404 -27.44 -11.31 14.55
CA GLU A 404 -26.23 -11.19 15.36
C GLU A 404 -25.68 -9.76 15.37
N ALA A 405 -25.05 -9.38 16.47
CA ALA A 405 -24.28 -8.14 16.60
C ALA A 405 -23.18 -8.35 17.66
N GLY A 406 -21.98 -7.84 17.42
CA GLY A 406 -20.86 -8.10 18.32
C GLY A 406 -19.57 -7.41 17.89
N THR A 407 -18.46 -7.87 18.48
CA THR A 407 -17.11 -7.49 18.09
C THR A 407 -16.47 -8.60 17.26
N VAL A 408 -15.65 -8.22 16.29
CA VAL A 408 -14.91 -9.16 15.45
C VAL A 408 -13.41 -8.82 15.47
N SER A 409 -12.58 -9.86 15.54
CA SER A 409 -11.17 -9.79 15.14
C SER A 409 -11.06 -10.46 13.78
N ALA A 410 -10.79 -9.68 12.74
CA ALA A 410 -10.68 -10.18 11.38
C ALA A 410 -9.20 -10.23 10.98
N ALA A 411 -8.72 -11.41 10.59
CA ALA A 411 -7.40 -11.58 10.00
C ALA A 411 -7.53 -11.75 8.49
N TYR A 412 -6.59 -11.16 7.76
CA TYR A 412 -6.43 -11.38 6.34
C TYR A 412 -5.14 -12.18 6.11
N THR A 413 -5.26 -13.47 5.79
CA THR A 413 -4.12 -14.23 5.26
C THR A 413 -4.10 -14.05 3.75
N ALA A 414 -3.25 -13.14 3.26
CA ALA A 414 -2.95 -13.02 1.83
C ALA A 414 -2.34 -14.31 1.25
N LEU A 415 -1.91 -15.20 2.14
CA LEU A 415 -1.12 -16.37 1.87
C LEU A 415 -1.56 -17.49 2.81
N SER A 416 -2.06 -18.56 2.20
CA SER A 416 -2.53 -19.82 2.79
C SER A 416 -3.96 -19.86 3.35
N CYS A 417 -4.61 -20.98 3.02
CA CYS A 417 -5.99 -21.34 3.24
C CYS A 417 -6.42 -21.32 4.73
N LEU A 418 -7.70 -20.94 4.94
CA LEU A 418 -8.58 -21.32 6.06
C LEU A 418 -8.05 -21.09 7.48
N LEU A 419 -8.59 -20.09 8.18
CA LEU A 419 -9.05 -20.30 9.55
C LEU A 419 -10.13 -19.26 9.93
N ASP A 420 -11.37 -19.73 10.00
CA ASP A 420 -12.50 -19.01 10.60
C ASP A 420 -12.28 -18.93 12.12
N ALA A 421 -12.53 -17.76 12.70
CA ALA A 421 -12.78 -17.63 14.13
C ALA A 421 -14.14 -16.95 14.34
N LEU A 422 -15.19 -17.78 14.40
CA LEU A 422 -16.48 -17.42 14.99
C LEU A 422 -16.34 -17.55 16.51
N PHE A 423 -16.43 -16.42 17.24
CA PHE A 423 -16.76 -16.47 18.66
C PHE A 423 -18.27 -16.32 18.79
N GLY A 424 -18.97 -17.44 18.98
CA GLY A 424 -20.34 -17.43 19.46
C GLY A 424 -20.35 -17.03 20.94
N CYS A 425 -21.09 -15.96 21.28
CA CYS A 425 -21.51 -15.73 22.65
C CYS A 425 -22.69 -16.65 22.96
N SER A 426 -22.53 -17.52 23.95
CA SER A 426 -23.62 -18.14 24.70
C SER A 426 -24.03 -17.26 25.87
#